data_AF-A0A1F6GEP8-F1
#
_entry.id   AF-A0A1F6GEP8-F1
#
_cell.length_a   1.000
_cell.length_b   1.000
_cell.length_c   1.000
_cell.angle_alpha   90.00
_cell.angle_beta   90.00
_cell.angle_gamma   90.00
#
_symmetry.space_group_name_H-M   'P 1'
#
loop_
_entity.id
_entity.type
_entity.pdbx_description
1 polymer ?
#
loop_
_entity_poly.entity_id
_entity_poly.type
_entity_poly.pdbx_seq_one_letter_code
_entity_poly.pdbx_strand_id
1 'polypeptide(L)'
;MDPNRFILTAEQFLNARKASIPPAVIDLRGPELFEAGHLAGARNIPAGYLAEEAIFFPPKRLHLLYADSPEVAQAGAELLAQKGFEALGWLKGSYQDLTNSLTQTGELCLDKEPVERWPDLIEQVLDDRVRPYLEEDGGGLVLFQIEGDKLFVDFTGNCQGCESSRTATLRLVQLSLAVGLNHDLKVIARRTQEAN
;
A
#
# COMPACT_ATOMS: atom_id res chain seq x y z
N MET A 1 -20.65 -4.82 -19.77
CA MET A 1 -19.71 -4.69 -18.64
C MET A 1 -18.65 -3.69 -19.03
N ASP A 2 -18.33 -2.76 -18.14
CA ASP A 2 -17.26 -1.77 -18.31
C ASP A 2 -15.90 -2.51 -18.22
N PRO A 3 -15.03 -2.44 -19.26
CA PRO A 3 -13.76 -3.17 -19.30
C PRO A 3 -12.76 -2.74 -18.22
N ASN A 4 -12.99 -1.61 -17.55
CA ASN A 4 -12.13 -1.10 -16.48
C ASN A 4 -12.65 -1.37 -15.06
N ARG A 5 -13.67 -2.24 -14.94
CA ARG A 5 -14.24 -2.67 -13.65
C ARG A 5 -13.93 -4.13 -13.42
N PHE A 6 -13.08 -4.39 -12.45
CA PHE A 6 -12.62 -5.74 -12.13
C PHE A 6 -13.34 -6.25 -10.87
N ILE A 7 -14.07 -7.34 -11.02
CA ILE A 7 -14.59 -8.12 -9.89
C ILE A 7 -13.50 -9.13 -9.54
N LEU A 8 -12.91 -9.02 -8.34
CA LEU A 8 -11.70 -9.75 -7.97
C LEU A 8 -11.99 -10.79 -6.89
N THR A 9 -11.43 -11.99 -7.03
CA THR A 9 -11.26 -12.92 -5.89
C THR A 9 -10.21 -12.36 -4.91
N ALA A 10 -10.11 -12.94 -3.71
CA ALA A 10 -9.09 -12.55 -2.74
C ALA A 10 -7.67 -12.64 -3.30
N GLU A 11 -7.32 -13.76 -3.96
CA GLU A 11 -6.01 -13.95 -4.57
C GLU A 11 -5.76 -12.93 -5.70
N GLN A 12 -6.75 -12.70 -6.57
CA GLN A 12 -6.64 -11.70 -7.64
C GLN A 12 -6.46 -10.28 -7.09
N PHE A 13 -7.14 -9.96 -5.98
CA PHE A 13 -7.00 -8.68 -5.29
C PHE A 13 -5.60 -8.49 -4.72
N LEU A 14 -5.06 -9.51 -4.02
CA LEU A 14 -3.71 -9.49 -3.47
C LEU A 14 -2.65 -9.39 -4.57
N ASN A 15 -2.85 -10.09 -5.69
CA ASN A 15 -1.96 -9.98 -6.85
C ASN A 15 -2.02 -8.59 -7.49
N ALA A 16 -3.22 -8.01 -7.67
CA ALA A 16 -3.37 -6.66 -8.21
C ALA A 16 -2.71 -5.59 -7.30
N ARG A 17 -2.77 -5.77 -5.98
CA ARG A 17 -2.12 -4.89 -4.99
C ARG A 17 -0.58 -4.86 -5.13
N LYS A 18 0.04 -5.91 -5.69
CA LYS A 18 1.50 -6.06 -5.83
C LYS A 18 2.10 -5.38 -7.09
N ALA A 19 1.34 -4.61 -7.85
CA ALA A 19 1.84 -3.89 -9.04
C ALA A 19 3.04 -2.98 -8.72
N SER A 20 3.92 -2.75 -9.71
CA SER A 20 5.16 -1.96 -9.55
C SER A 20 4.90 -0.54 -9.04
N ILE A 21 3.81 0.09 -9.49
CA ILE A 21 3.23 1.26 -8.84
C ILE A 21 2.02 0.75 -8.05
N PRO A 22 2.11 0.64 -6.71
CA PRO A 22 1.03 0.07 -5.92
C PRO A 22 -0.29 0.83 -6.16
N PRO A 23 -1.42 0.15 -6.36
CA PRO A 23 -2.72 0.80 -6.44
C PRO A 23 -3.10 1.44 -5.09
N ALA A 24 -4.11 2.29 -5.09
CA ALA A 24 -4.69 2.78 -3.84
C ALA A 24 -5.64 1.70 -3.30
N VAL A 25 -5.31 1.11 -2.15
CA VAL A 25 -6.17 0.13 -1.49
C VAL A 25 -7.04 0.85 -0.46
N ILE A 26 -8.36 0.68 -0.56
CA ILE A 26 -9.35 1.31 0.30
C ILE A 26 -10.11 0.23 1.08
N ASP A 27 -10.05 0.32 2.40
CA ASP A 27 -10.91 -0.45 3.30
C ASP A 27 -12.17 0.36 3.62
N LEU A 28 -13.33 -0.15 3.20
CA LEU A 28 -14.62 0.49 3.39
C LEU A 28 -15.30 0.16 4.73
N ARG A 29 -14.66 -0.65 5.58
CA ARG A 29 -15.17 -1.01 6.89
C ARG A 29 -15.07 0.16 7.87
N GLY A 30 -15.77 0.05 8.99
CA GLY A 30 -15.65 1.02 10.08
C GLY A 30 -14.25 1.01 10.70
N PRO A 31 -13.84 2.11 11.36
CA PRO A 31 -12.50 2.25 11.93
C PRO A 31 -12.19 1.18 12.97
N GLU A 32 -13.17 0.75 13.78
CA GLU A 32 -12.98 -0.31 14.77
C GLU A 32 -12.54 -1.65 14.14
N LEU A 33 -13.11 -2.01 13.00
CA LEU A 33 -12.76 -3.23 12.27
C LEU A 33 -11.40 -3.09 11.56
N PHE A 34 -11.09 -1.88 11.09
CA PHE A 34 -9.79 -1.58 10.49
C PHE A 34 -8.66 -1.71 11.52
N GLU A 35 -8.82 -1.11 12.69
CA GLU A 35 -7.84 -1.18 13.79
C GLU A 35 -7.68 -2.63 14.32
N ALA A 36 -8.74 -3.43 14.33
CA ALA A 36 -8.66 -4.84 14.68
C ALA A 36 -7.84 -5.69 13.69
N GLY A 37 -7.69 -5.21 12.45
CA GLY A 37 -6.85 -5.82 11.42
C GLY A 37 -7.28 -5.39 10.02
N HIS A 38 -6.31 -5.09 9.16
CA HIS A 38 -6.53 -4.66 7.77
C HIS A 38 -5.41 -5.16 6.85
N LEU A 39 -5.56 -4.98 5.54
CA LEU A 39 -4.45 -5.17 4.60
C LEU A 39 -3.43 -4.05 4.76
N ALA A 40 -2.15 -4.41 4.90
CA ALA A 40 -1.08 -3.42 5.04
C ALA A 40 -1.04 -2.43 3.85
N GLY A 41 -0.83 -1.15 4.13
CA GLY A 41 -0.87 -0.06 3.14
C GLY A 41 -2.28 0.30 2.66
N ALA A 42 -3.34 -0.33 3.17
CA ALA A 42 -4.71 0.11 2.92
C ALA A 42 -5.02 1.39 3.70
N ARG A 43 -5.89 2.22 3.13
CA ARG A 43 -6.45 3.39 3.82
C ARG A 43 -7.88 3.10 4.24
N ASN A 44 -8.19 3.33 5.51
CA ASN A 44 -9.57 3.25 5.99
C ASN A 44 -10.38 4.45 5.49
N ILE A 45 -11.45 4.18 4.75
CA ILE A 45 -12.45 5.17 4.36
C ILE A 45 -13.80 4.48 4.48
N PRO A 46 -14.48 4.56 5.64
CA PRO A 46 -15.73 3.86 5.82
C PRO A 46 -16.74 4.26 4.73
N ALA A 47 -17.53 3.30 4.24
CA ALA A 47 -18.37 3.47 3.06
C ALA A 47 -19.24 4.75 3.08
N GLY A 48 -19.74 5.15 4.26
CA GLY A 48 -20.54 6.36 4.43
C GLY A 48 -19.81 7.67 4.16
N TYR A 49 -18.47 7.70 4.31
CA TYR A 49 -17.63 8.88 4.08
C TYR A 49 -16.95 8.88 2.70
N LEU A 50 -17.03 7.77 1.95
CA LEU A 50 -16.33 7.61 0.67
C LEU A 50 -16.67 8.72 -0.33
N ALA A 51 -17.93 9.19 -0.36
CA ALA A 51 -18.35 10.21 -1.31
C ALA A 51 -17.64 11.55 -1.14
N GLU A 52 -17.43 11.94 0.12
CA GLU A 52 -16.82 13.20 0.52
C GLU A 52 -15.31 13.11 0.40
N GLU A 53 -14.72 11.99 0.84
CA GLU A 53 -13.28 11.75 0.81
C GLU A 53 -12.73 11.58 -0.63
N ALA A 54 -13.51 10.96 -1.53
CA ALA A 54 -13.08 10.68 -2.89
C ALA A 54 -12.70 11.93 -3.71
N ILE A 55 -13.18 13.13 -3.32
CA ILE A 55 -12.88 14.38 -4.02
C ILE A 55 -11.38 14.72 -4.00
N PHE A 56 -10.64 14.18 -3.03
CA PHE A 56 -9.21 14.41 -2.85
C PHE A 56 -8.34 13.33 -3.52
N PHE A 57 -8.93 12.32 -4.17
CA PHE A 57 -8.16 11.19 -4.72
C PHE A 57 -7.90 11.36 -6.22
N PRO A 58 -6.79 10.83 -6.74
CA PRO A 58 -6.45 10.91 -8.15
C PRO A 58 -7.29 9.91 -8.99
N PRO A 59 -8.27 10.33 -9.80
CA PRO A 59 -9.25 9.43 -10.43
C PRO A 59 -8.69 8.44 -11.47
N LYS A 60 -7.45 8.69 -11.94
CA LYS A 60 -6.77 7.85 -12.95
C LYS A 60 -5.94 6.72 -12.36
N ARG A 61 -5.66 6.74 -11.05
CA ARG A 61 -4.94 5.65 -10.38
C ARG A 61 -5.89 4.45 -10.22
N LEU A 62 -5.38 3.23 -10.31
CA LEU A 62 -6.15 2.04 -9.93
C LEU A 62 -6.51 2.12 -8.44
N HIS A 63 -7.80 2.04 -8.13
CA HIS A 63 -8.30 1.90 -6.76
C HIS A 63 -8.85 0.49 -6.57
N LEU A 64 -8.39 -0.17 -5.50
CA LEU A 64 -8.87 -1.47 -5.07
C LEU A 64 -9.68 -1.32 -3.79
N LEU A 65 -10.94 -1.76 -3.80
CA LEU A 65 -11.87 -1.58 -2.69
C LEU A 65 -12.25 -2.92 -2.07
N TYR A 66 -12.23 -2.99 -0.74
CA TYR A 66 -12.78 -4.14 -0.02
C TYR A 66 -13.63 -3.71 1.18
N ALA A 67 -14.51 -4.60 1.58
CA ALA A 67 -15.38 -4.50 2.75
C ALA A 67 -15.57 -5.93 3.31
N ASP A 68 -16.43 -6.09 4.32
CA ASP A 68 -16.88 -7.42 4.78
C ASP A 68 -18.10 -7.96 4.01
N SER A 69 -18.60 -7.20 3.05
CA SER A 69 -19.69 -7.61 2.15
C SER A 69 -19.33 -7.21 0.70
N PRO A 70 -19.51 -8.12 -0.28
CA PRO A 70 -19.34 -7.81 -1.69
C PRO A 70 -20.25 -6.67 -2.16
N GLU A 71 -21.46 -6.56 -1.62
CA GLU A 71 -22.43 -5.52 -1.97
C GLU A 71 -21.91 -4.13 -1.59
N VAL A 72 -21.27 -4.00 -0.41
CA VAL A 72 -20.66 -2.74 0.04
C VAL A 72 -19.44 -2.38 -0.83
N ALA A 73 -18.59 -3.36 -1.14
CA ALA A 73 -17.42 -3.15 -2.01
C ALA A 73 -17.84 -2.72 -3.42
N GLN A 74 -18.86 -3.38 -3.98
CA GLN A 74 -19.44 -3.03 -5.27
C GLN A 74 -20.05 -1.62 -5.26
N ALA A 75 -20.88 -1.29 -4.27
CA ALA A 75 -21.49 0.03 -4.15
C ALA A 75 -20.44 1.14 -4.05
N GLY A 76 -19.35 0.91 -3.30
CA GLY A 76 -18.23 1.85 -3.23
C GLY A 76 -17.55 2.05 -4.59
N ALA A 77 -17.31 0.98 -5.35
CA ALA A 77 -16.74 1.07 -6.69
C ALA A 77 -17.69 1.80 -7.66
N GLU A 78 -18.99 1.52 -7.62
CA GLU A 78 -19.99 2.21 -8.44
C GLU A 78 -20.05 3.71 -8.14
N LEU A 79 -19.96 4.07 -6.86
CA LEU A 79 -19.90 5.47 -6.42
C LEU A 79 -18.67 6.18 -6.96
N LEU A 80 -17.48 5.57 -6.87
CA LEU A 80 -16.26 6.15 -7.45
C LEU A 80 -16.37 6.26 -8.98
N ALA A 81 -16.95 5.26 -9.65
CA ALA A 81 -17.17 5.31 -11.09
C ALA A 81 -18.08 6.48 -11.49
N GLN A 82 -19.16 6.73 -10.75
CA GLN A 82 -20.05 7.89 -10.96
C GLN A 82 -19.31 9.23 -10.77
N LYS A 83 -18.25 9.24 -9.96
CA LYS A 83 -17.36 10.40 -9.76
C LYS A 83 -16.23 10.51 -10.79
N GLY A 84 -16.21 9.66 -11.81
CA GLY A 84 -15.24 9.72 -12.90
C GLY A 84 -13.93 8.97 -12.64
N PHE A 85 -13.90 8.05 -11.67
CA PHE A 85 -12.73 7.18 -11.49
C PHE A 85 -12.71 6.14 -12.60
N GLU A 86 -11.55 5.99 -13.23
CA GLU A 86 -11.42 5.28 -14.50
C GLU A 86 -10.99 3.82 -14.35
N ALA A 87 -10.32 3.47 -13.25
CA ALA A 87 -9.74 2.13 -13.03
C ALA A 87 -10.08 1.63 -11.61
N LEU A 88 -10.97 0.64 -11.53
CA LEU A 88 -11.55 0.19 -10.28
C LEU A 88 -11.56 -1.34 -10.19
N GLY A 89 -10.99 -1.88 -9.12
CA GLY A 89 -11.15 -3.27 -8.72
C GLY A 89 -11.85 -3.36 -7.37
N TRP A 90 -12.71 -4.36 -7.17
CA TRP A 90 -13.32 -4.57 -5.87
C TRP A 90 -13.42 -6.06 -5.53
N LEU A 91 -13.34 -6.33 -4.24
CA LEU A 91 -13.32 -7.70 -3.72
C LEU A 91 -14.72 -8.32 -3.75
N LYS A 92 -14.85 -9.44 -4.46
CA LYS A 92 -16.01 -10.34 -4.35
C LYS A 92 -15.78 -11.31 -3.18
N GLY A 93 -15.88 -10.77 -1.97
CA GLY A 93 -15.64 -11.48 -0.72
C GLY A 93 -15.60 -10.53 0.47
N SER A 94 -14.92 -10.95 1.51
CA SER A 94 -14.76 -10.25 2.79
C SER A 94 -13.29 -10.06 3.16
N TYR A 95 -13.01 -9.25 4.19
CA TYR A 95 -11.64 -9.17 4.73
C TYR A 95 -11.10 -10.55 5.16
N GLN A 96 -11.96 -11.43 5.69
CA GLN A 96 -11.56 -12.79 6.08
C GLN A 96 -11.06 -13.62 4.89
N ASP A 97 -11.65 -13.44 3.70
CA ASP A 97 -11.20 -14.14 2.49
C ASP A 97 -9.80 -13.67 2.07
N LEU A 98 -9.49 -12.39 2.23
CA LEU A 98 -8.15 -11.84 1.99
C LEU A 98 -7.13 -12.43 2.95
N THR A 99 -7.44 -12.49 4.25
CA THR A 99 -6.52 -13.06 5.26
C THR A 99 -6.31 -14.56 5.07
N ASN A 100 -7.37 -15.29 4.69
CA ASN A 100 -7.28 -16.71 4.35
C ASN A 100 -6.39 -16.91 3.13
N SER A 101 -6.55 -16.08 2.09
CA SER A 101 -5.74 -16.15 0.88
C SER A 101 -4.27 -15.89 1.19
N LEU A 102 -3.92 -14.84 1.96
CA LEU A 102 -2.54 -14.56 2.38
C LEU A 102 -1.87 -15.80 3.02
N THR A 103 -2.62 -16.49 3.89
CA THR A 103 -2.15 -17.69 4.59
C THR A 103 -1.97 -18.87 3.62
N GLN A 104 -2.93 -19.09 2.72
CA GLN A 104 -2.94 -20.23 1.82
C GLN A 104 -1.89 -20.12 0.70
N THR A 105 -1.61 -18.91 0.22
CA THR A 105 -0.62 -18.68 -0.85
C THR A 105 0.81 -18.54 -0.31
N GLY A 106 1.01 -18.60 1.01
CA GLY A 106 2.32 -18.48 1.63
C GLY A 106 2.97 -17.11 1.39
N GLU A 107 2.15 -16.05 1.30
CA GLU A 107 2.66 -14.69 1.17
C GLU A 107 3.47 -14.32 2.41
N LEU A 108 4.54 -13.54 2.22
CA LEU A 108 5.35 -13.05 3.32
C LEU A 108 4.52 -12.12 4.21
N CYS A 109 4.42 -12.46 5.50
CA CYS A 109 3.82 -11.62 6.54
C CYS A 109 4.87 -11.39 7.63
N LEU A 110 5.45 -10.19 7.66
CA LEU A 110 6.60 -9.87 8.52
C LEU A 110 6.32 -10.11 10.01
N ASP A 111 5.09 -9.89 10.46
CA ASP A 111 4.66 -10.13 11.85
C ASP A 111 4.62 -11.62 12.25
N LYS A 112 4.72 -12.53 11.27
CA LYS A 112 4.83 -13.98 11.49
C LYS A 112 6.27 -14.48 11.47
N GLU A 113 7.21 -13.61 11.17
CA GLU A 113 8.63 -13.93 11.09
C GLU A 113 9.38 -13.55 12.36
N PRO A 114 10.41 -14.33 12.77
CA PRO A 114 11.31 -13.94 13.85
C PRO A 114 11.91 -12.55 13.60
N VAL A 115 11.95 -11.70 14.63
CA VAL A 115 12.41 -10.30 14.54
C VAL A 115 13.85 -10.22 14.01
N GLU A 116 14.67 -11.23 14.27
CA GLU A 116 16.05 -11.33 13.80
C GLU A 116 16.15 -11.41 12.27
N ARG A 117 15.09 -11.88 11.59
CA ARG A 117 15.02 -11.96 10.12
C ARG A 117 14.53 -10.66 9.48
N TRP A 118 13.97 -9.74 10.26
CA TRP A 118 13.35 -8.53 9.71
C TRP A 118 14.30 -7.69 8.85
N PRO A 119 15.57 -7.45 9.25
CA PRO A 119 16.50 -6.68 8.42
C PRO A 119 16.66 -7.29 7.02
N ASP A 120 16.91 -8.60 6.93
CA ASP A 120 17.12 -9.28 5.66
C ASP A 120 15.86 -9.26 4.78
N LEU A 121 14.69 -9.47 5.37
CA LEU A 121 13.41 -9.45 4.65
C LEU A 121 13.07 -8.04 4.14
N ILE A 122 13.33 -7.02 4.94
CA ILE A 122 13.14 -5.62 4.55
C ILE A 122 14.10 -5.26 3.43
N GLU A 123 15.38 -5.58 3.57
CA GLU A 123 16.41 -5.35 2.53
C GLU A 123 16.02 -6.02 1.21
N GLN A 124 15.57 -7.28 1.26
CA GLN A 124 15.11 -7.99 0.07
C GLN A 124 13.94 -7.26 -0.62
N VAL A 125 12.93 -6.78 0.13
CA VAL A 125 11.81 -6.03 -0.46
C VAL A 125 12.27 -4.68 -1.02
N LEU A 126 13.24 -4.01 -0.38
CA LEU A 126 13.84 -2.79 -0.91
C LEU A 126 14.54 -3.04 -2.24
N ASP A 127 15.34 -4.10 -2.33
CA ASP A 127 16.03 -4.51 -3.55
C ASP A 127 15.06 -4.92 -4.67
N ASP A 128 14.04 -5.69 -4.35
CA ASP A 128 13.13 -6.24 -5.35
C ASP A 128 12.11 -5.20 -5.88
N ARG A 129 11.74 -4.20 -5.06
CA ARG A 129 10.58 -3.33 -5.37
C ARG A 129 10.84 -1.83 -5.31
N VAL A 130 11.87 -1.38 -4.61
CA VAL A 130 12.06 0.05 -4.35
C VAL A 130 13.28 0.61 -5.06
N ARG A 131 14.46 0.02 -4.83
CA ARG A 131 15.73 0.49 -5.39
C ARG A 131 15.73 0.52 -6.92
N PRO A 132 15.20 -0.49 -7.65
CA PRO A 132 15.19 -0.45 -9.11
C PRO A 132 14.48 0.79 -9.67
N TYR A 133 13.36 1.19 -9.06
CA TYR A 133 12.62 2.39 -9.46
C TYR A 133 13.35 3.70 -9.13
N LEU A 134 14.07 3.76 -8.00
CA LEU A 134 14.82 4.96 -7.62
C LEU A 134 16.08 5.14 -8.48
N GLU A 135 16.71 4.04 -8.85
CA GLU A 135 17.93 4.04 -9.66
C GLU A 135 17.67 4.49 -11.10
N GLU A 136 16.47 4.22 -11.66
CA GLU A 136 16.04 4.75 -12.96
C GLU A 136 16.13 6.28 -13.03
N ASP A 137 15.90 6.97 -11.91
CA ASP A 137 15.97 8.43 -11.78
C ASP A 137 17.32 8.92 -11.20
N GLY A 138 18.32 8.04 -11.09
CA GLY A 138 19.63 8.36 -10.51
C GLY A 138 19.61 8.65 -9.01
N GLY A 139 18.57 8.18 -8.32
CA GLY A 139 18.45 8.17 -6.87
C GLY A 139 18.85 6.83 -6.25
N GLY A 140 18.77 6.75 -4.93
CA GLY A 140 18.98 5.51 -4.19
C GLY A 140 18.38 5.57 -2.79
N LEU A 141 18.38 4.43 -2.11
CA LEU A 141 17.86 4.29 -0.75
C LEU A 141 18.71 3.31 0.05
N VAL A 142 19.17 3.76 1.21
CA VAL A 142 19.89 2.94 2.18
C VAL A 142 19.04 2.81 3.44
N LEU A 143 18.93 1.59 3.96
CA LEU A 143 18.36 1.34 5.27
C LEU A 143 19.42 1.67 6.34
N PHE A 144 19.08 2.59 7.24
CA PHE A 144 19.97 3.00 8.33
C PHE A 144 19.70 2.21 9.62
N GLN A 145 18.43 2.13 10.02
CA GLN A 145 18.06 1.54 11.30
C GLN A 145 16.59 1.10 11.32
N ILE A 146 16.30 0.07 12.12
CA ILE A 146 14.95 -0.37 12.47
C ILE A 146 14.73 -0.13 13.96
N GLU A 147 13.63 0.53 14.33
CA GLU A 147 13.19 0.68 15.72
C GLU A 147 11.71 0.32 15.85
N GLY A 148 11.41 -0.92 16.26
CA GLY A 148 10.04 -1.40 16.32
C GLY A 148 9.39 -1.36 14.92
N ASP A 149 8.32 -0.58 14.78
CA ASP A 149 7.59 -0.37 13.52
C ASP A 149 8.20 0.74 12.63
N LYS A 150 9.28 1.40 13.08
CA LYS A 150 9.90 2.52 12.36
C LYS A 150 11.11 2.06 11.57
N LEU A 151 11.12 2.44 10.29
CA LEU A 151 12.21 2.22 9.37
C LEU A 151 12.90 3.54 9.03
N PHE A 152 14.14 3.72 9.46
CA PHE A 152 14.93 4.91 9.16
C PHE A 152 15.73 4.69 7.89
N VAL A 153 15.53 5.55 6.89
CA VAL A 153 16.17 5.44 5.58
C VAL A 153 16.88 6.73 5.19
N ASP A 154 17.95 6.58 4.43
CA ASP A 154 18.68 7.68 3.79
C ASP A 154 18.46 7.60 2.27
N PHE A 155 17.91 8.67 1.70
CA PHE A 155 17.88 8.83 0.25
C PHE A 155 19.25 9.28 -0.25
N THR A 156 19.76 8.61 -1.28
CA THR A 156 21.05 8.91 -1.90
C THR A 156 20.85 9.35 -3.36
N GLY A 157 21.92 9.84 -4.00
CA GLY A 157 21.90 10.25 -5.42
C GLY A 157 21.30 11.65 -5.68
N ASN A 158 20.90 11.87 -6.93
CA ASN A 158 20.49 13.20 -7.44
C ASN A 158 19.14 13.68 -6.90
N CYS A 159 18.36 12.82 -6.25
CA CYS A 159 17.05 13.14 -5.66
C CYS A 159 17.13 14.00 -4.37
N GLN A 160 18.30 14.52 -4.01
CA GLN A 160 18.47 15.42 -2.85
C GLN A 160 17.84 16.81 -3.05
N GLY A 161 17.29 17.15 -4.22
CA GLY A 161 17.02 18.56 -4.59
C GLY A 161 15.60 19.13 -4.47
N CYS A 162 14.53 18.35 -4.25
CA CYS A 162 13.17 18.91 -4.20
C CYS A 162 12.31 18.32 -3.07
N GLU A 163 11.84 19.16 -2.15
CA GLU A 163 11.13 18.74 -0.92
C GLU A 163 9.76 18.09 -1.21
N SER A 164 9.10 18.49 -2.31
CA SER A 164 7.82 17.93 -2.73
C SER A 164 7.95 16.52 -3.32
N SER A 165 9.03 16.22 -4.05
CA SER A 165 9.26 14.87 -4.61
C SER A 165 9.60 13.87 -3.50
N ARG A 166 10.36 14.28 -2.48
CA ARG A 166 10.72 13.41 -1.34
C ARG A 166 9.50 12.86 -0.60
N THR A 167 8.44 13.64 -0.45
CA THR A 167 7.21 13.18 0.24
C THR A 167 6.48 12.11 -0.58
N ALA A 168 6.35 12.31 -1.89
CA ALA A 168 5.72 11.34 -2.79
C ALA A 168 6.55 10.04 -2.86
N THR A 169 7.87 10.16 -2.99
CA THR A 169 8.79 9.03 -2.99
C THR A 169 8.76 8.27 -1.68
N LEU A 170 8.84 8.95 -0.53
CA LEU A 170 8.76 8.31 0.79
C LEU A 170 7.46 7.52 0.96
N ARG A 171 6.34 8.09 0.50
CA ARG A 171 5.05 7.40 0.50
C ARG A 171 5.06 6.15 -0.39
N LEU A 172 5.69 6.22 -1.56
CA LEU A 172 5.84 5.06 -2.43
C LEU A 172 6.68 3.97 -1.77
N VAL A 173 7.82 4.32 -1.17
CA VAL A 173 8.67 3.38 -0.41
C VAL A 173 7.86 2.69 0.68
N GLN A 174 7.13 3.46 1.50
CA GLN A 174 6.30 2.90 2.56
C GLN A 174 5.22 1.96 2.03
N LEU A 175 4.53 2.33 0.94
CA LEU A 175 3.52 1.46 0.33
C LEU A 175 4.13 0.18 -0.24
N SER A 176 5.26 0.27 -0.93
CA SER A 176 5.94 -0.90 -1.50
C SER A 176 6.39 -1.87 -0.41
N LEU A 177 6.93 -1.36 0.70
CA LEU A 177 7.28 -2.16 1.87
C LEU A 177 6.03 -2.78 2.50
N ALA A 178 5.00 -1.99 2.78
CA ALA A 178 3.77 -2.49 3.40
C ALA A 178 3.11 -3.60 2.56
N VAL A 179 3.14 -3.46 1.24
CA VAL A 179 2.64 -4.49 0.32
C VAL A 179 3.53 -5.71 0.28
N GLY A 180 4.85 -5.54 0.13
CA GLY A 180 5.79 -6.66 0.01
C GLY A 180 5.94 -7.48 1.28
N LEU A 181 5.76 -6.86 2.44
CA LEU A 181 5.94 -7.47 3.77
C LEU A 181 4.61 -7.86 4.43
N ASN A 182 3.47 -7.50 3.82
CA ASN A 182 2.14 -7.55 4.42
C ASN A 182 2.10 -7.04 5.88
N HIS A 183 2.83 -5.96 6.14
CA HIS A 183 2.97 -5.36 7.46
C HIS A 183 3.17 -3.86 7.36
N ASP A 184 2.44 -3.07 8.16
CA ASP A 184 2.59 -1.62 8.14
C ASP A 184 3.84 -1.21 8.92
N LEU A 185 4.78 -0.59 8.19
CA LEU A 185 5.97 0.04 8.75
C LEU A 185 5.89 1.54 8.50
N LYS A 186 6.38 2.32 9.47
CA LYS A 186 6.52 3.77 9.34
C LYS A 186 7.91 4.10 8.80
N VAL A 187 7.97 4.49 7.52
CA VAL A 187 9.25 4.88 6.91
C VAL A 187 9.54 6.34 7.22
N ILE A 188 10.72 6.60 7.77
CA ILE A 188 11.19 7.91 8.19
C ILE A 188 12.46 8.21 7.42
N ALA A 189 12.38 9.19 6.51
CA ALA A 189 13.58 9.75 5.90
C ALA A 189 14.37 10.52 6.98
N ARG A 190 15.63 10.14 7.20
CA ARG A 190 16.53 10.94 8.02
C ARG A 190 16.79 12.26 7.28
N ARG A 191 16.71 13.38 8.01
CA ARG A 191 17.30 14.63 7.52
C ARG A 191 18.79 14.54 7.80
N THR A 192 19.63 14.79 6.81
CA THR A 192 21.02 15.15 7.06
C THR A 192 20.98 16.35 8.01
N GLN A 193 21.32 16.14 9.29
CA GLN A 193 21.71 17.28 10.11
C GLN A 193 22.99 17.81 9.46
N GLU A 194 22.98 19.08 9.05
CA GLU A 194 24.20 19.80 8.75
C GLU A 194 25.14 19.57 9.93
N ALA A 195 26.35 19.06 9.64
CA ALA A 195 27.40 18.97 10.62
C ALA A 195 27.62 20.39 11.19
N ASN A 196 27.37 20.53 12.49
CA ASN A 196 27.81 21.71 13.25
C ASN A 196 29.33 21.87 13.21
#